data_AF-A0A9Q1CH87-F1
#
_entry.id   AF-A0A9Q1CH87-F1
#
_cell.length_a   1.000
_cell.length_b   1.000
_cell.length_c   1.000
_cell.angle_alpha   90.00
_cell.angle_beta   90.00
_cell.angle_gamma   90.00
#
_symmetry.space_group_name_H-M   'P 1'
#
loop_
_entity.id
_entity.type
_entity.pdbx_description
1 polymer ?
#
loop_
_entity_poly.entity_id
_entity_poly.type
_entity_poly.pdbx_seq_one_letter_code
_entity_poly.pdbx_strand_id
1 'polypeptide(L)'
;MPENPRGEDVRRCEATSKVLEDIAARIADLRIELLKRKGTVIYTETGEARFQPCISELQFLEHIFDETDKLYQGVLTMLSNVNTTWEKLHKLFSEEQVERADRQRVLRRQRENLRKKKKRALISLEKAATKLLNRVAPIVHGRAEQQRAVDDLNILELNMLDSKRDAELLQFLLEKQCFTAQAGEVIVGKIRMLDVICGTNSVPSMAASS
;
A
#
# COMPACT_ATOMS: atom_id res chain seq x y z
N MET A 1 -13.96 23.81 6.77
CA MET A 1 -12.57 23.44 6.42
C MET A 1 -12.14 22.26 7.30
N PRO A 2 -11.29 21.34 6.80
CA PRO A 2 -10.79 20.23 7.61
C PRO A 2 -9.78 20.72 8.67
N GLU A 3 -9.92 20.23 9.90
CA GLU A 3 -9.05 20.60 11.04
C GLU A 3 -7.64 19.99 10.94
N ASN A 4 -7.49 18.88 10.19
CA ASN A 4 -6.22 18.20 9.96
C ASN A 4 -6.03 17.95 8.46
N PRO A 5 -5.50 18.93 7.70
CA PRO A 5 -5.38 18.82 6.26
C PRO A 5 -4.33 17.78 5.85
N ARG A 6 -4.65 16.98 4.83
CA ARG A 6 -3.73 16.00 4.24
C ARG A 6 -2.96 16.64 3.09
N GLY A 7 -1.79 16.08 2.77
CA GLY A 7 -1.03 16.50 1.58
C GLY A 7 -1.75 16.24 0.25
N GLU A 8 -2.80 15.39 0.27
CA GLU A 8 -3.70 15.24 -0.87
C GLU A 8 -4.64 16.45 -1.03
N ASP A 9 -5.09 17.06 0.07
CA ASP A 9 -5.97 18.23 0.05
C ASP A 9 -5.24 19.45 -0.53
N VAL A 10 -3.98 19.66 -0.13
CA VAL A 10 -3.11 20.71 -0.66
C VAL A 10 -2.93 20.55 -2.17
N ARG A 11 -2.58 19.33 -2.63
CA ARG A 11 -2.39 19.02 -4.05
C ARG A 11 -3.66 19.16 -4.88
N ARG A 12 -4.81 18.77 -4.34
CA ARG A 12 -6.11 18.95 -5.02
C ARG A 12 -6.44 20.42 -5.18
N CYS A 13 -6.23 21.25 -4.15
CA CYS A 13 -6.42 22.69 -4.23
C CYS A 13 -5.48 23.35 -5.25
N GLU A 14 -4.20 22.98 -5.26
CA GLU A 14 -3.24 23.47 -6.27
C GLU A 14 -3.67 23.10 -7.70
N ALA A 15 -4.08 21.85 -7.92
CA ALA A 15 -4.58 21.40 -9.22
C ALA A 15 -5.86 22.14 -9.65
N THR A 16 -6.77 22.39 -8.71
CA THR A 16 -8.01 23.13 -8.97
C THR A 16 -7.71 24.58 -9.33
N SER A 17 -6.74 25.21 -8.67
CA SER A 17 -6.30 26.56 -8.99
C SER A 17 -5.80 26.67 -10.44
N LYS A 18 -4.91 25.77 -10.87
CA LYS A 18 -4.40 25.73 -12.25
C LYS A 18 -5.51 25.56 -13.30
N VAL A 19 -6.48 24.69 -13.03
CA VAL A 19 -7.64 24.51 -13.93
C VAL A 19 -8.48 25.79 -14.02
N LEU A 20 -8.68 26.50 -12.91
CA LEU A 20 -9.41 27.76 -12.90
C LEU A 20 -8.64 28.89 -13.63
N GLU A 21 -7.31 28.92 -13.51
CA GLU A 21 -6.45 29.83 -14.28
C GLU A 21 -6.57 29.57 -15.79
N ASP A 22 -6.51 28.31 -16.21
CA ASP A 22 -6.69 27.93 -17.62
C ASP A 22 -8.07 28.32 -18.16
N ILE A 23 -9.12 28.11 -17.37
CA ILE A 23 -10.49 28.54 -17.73
C ILE A 23 -10.54 30.07 -17.84
N ALA A 24 -9.98 30.80 -16.88
CA ALA A 24 -9.97 32.26 -16.90
C ALA A 24 -9.24 32.79 -18.15
N ALA A 25 -8.10 32.21 -18.52
CA ALA A 25 -7.37 32.57 -19.73
C ALA A 25 -8.20 32.37 -21.00
N ARG A 26 -8.88 31.22 -21.13
CA ARG A 26 -9.76 30.95 -22.28
C ARG A 26 -10.94 31.92 -22.38
N ILE A 27 -11.52 32.31 -21.24
CA ILE A 27 -12.60 33.30 -21.21
C ILE A 27 -12.05 34.68 -21.59
N ALA A 28 -10.85 35.05 -21.13
CA ALA A 28 -10.20 36.30 -21.51
C ALA A 28 -9.94 36.37 -23.03
N ASP A 29 -9.48 35.27 -23.63
CA ASP A 29 -9.29 35.18 -25.09
C ASP A 29 -10.61 35.38 -25.85
N LEU A 30 -11.70 34.74 -25.38
CA LEU A 30 -13.03 34.93 -25.96
C LEU A 30 -13.52 36.37 -25.84
N ARG A 31 -13.27 37.05 -24.69
CA ARG A 31 -13.60 38.47 -24.49
C ARG A 31 -12.86 39.34 -25.51
N ILE A 32 -11.57 39.08 -25.73
CA ILE A 32 -10.77 39.79 -26.74
C ILE A 32 -11.35 39.57 -28.14
N GLU A 33 -11.74 38.33 -28.47
CA GLU A 33 -12.35 38.03 -29.76
C GLU A 33 -13.69 38.74 -29.97
N LEU A 34 -14.55 38.73 -28.95
CA LEU A 34 -15.84 39.42 -28.98
C LEU A 34 -15.66 40.94 -29.14
N LEU A 35 -14.69 41.54 -28.46
CA LEU A 35 -14.36 42.96 -28.63
C LEU A 35 -13.87 43.27 -30.05
N LYS A 36 -13.05 42.40 -30.64
CA LYS A 36 -12.63 42.52 -32.04
C LYS A 36 -13.82 42.46 -32.98
N ARG A 37 -14.71 41.47 -32.82
CA ARG A 37 -15.94 41.33 -33.63
C ARG A 37 -16.85 42.55 -33.47
N LYS A 38 -17.06 43.02 -32.24
CA LYS A 38 -17.81 44.26 -31.95
C LYS A 38 -17.20 45.46 -32.69
N GLY A 39 -15.86 45.58 -32.65
CA GLY A 39 -15.12 46.58 -33.41
C GLY A 39 -15.38 46.51 -34.92
N THR A 40 -15.38 45.30 -35.52
CA THR A 40 -15.62 45.12 -36.97
C THR A 40 -17.06 45.43 -37.41
N VAL A 41 -18.03 45.36 -36.49
CA VAL A 41 -19.43 45.77 -36.77
C VAL A 41 -19.56 47.28 -36.76
N ILE A 42 -18.78 47.98 -35.93
CA ILE A 42 -18.81 49.45 -35.79
C ILE A 42 -17.94 50.12 -36.84
N TYR A 43 -16.76 49.56 -37.14
CA TYR A 43 -15.75 50.15 -38.00
C TYR A 43 -15.52 49.34 -39.28
N THR A 44 -15.07 50.01 -40.34
CA THR A 44 -14.54 49.39 -41.55
C THR A 44 -13.12 48.89 -41.31
N GLU A 45 -12.58 48.11 -42.25
CA GLU A 45 -11.17 47.68 -42.21
C GLU A 45 -10.18 48.86 -42.24
N THR A 46 -10.59 50.00 -42.80
CA THR A 46 -9.83 51.25 -42.82
C THR A 46 -9.95 52.06 -41.51
N GLY A 47 -10.73 51.60 -40.53
CA GLY A 47 -10.93 52.26 -39.24
C GLY A 47 -12.00 53.36 -39.24
N GLU A 48 -12.74 53.53 -40.34
CA GLU A 48 -13.83 54.50 -40.44
C GLU A 48 -15.12 53.92 -39.86
N ALA A 49 -15.95 54.74 -39.21
CA ALA A 49 -17.24 54.27 -38.70
C ALA A 49 -18.15 53.85 -39.86
N ARG A 50 -18.80 52.69 -39.75
CA ARG A 50 -19.77 52.24 -40.74
C ARG A 50 -21.01 53.14 -40.70
N PHE A 51 -21.48 53.57 -41.88
CA PHE A 51 -22.64 54.43 -42.01
C PHE A 51 -23.95 53.78 -41.53
N GLN A 52 -24.07 52.45 -41.67
CA GLN A 52 -25.16 51.64 -41.13
C GLN A 52 -24.59 50.36 -40.49
N PRO A 53 -24.23 50.39 -39.20
CA PRO A 53 -23.87 49.17 -38.49
C PRO A 53 -25.09 48.26 -38.34
N CYS A 54 -24.86 46.94 -38.38
CA CYS A 54 -25.90 45.95 -38.14
C CYS A 54 -26.29 45.96 -36.66
N ILE A 55 -27.33 46.71 -36.29
CA ILE A 55 -27.71 46.95 -34.89
C ILE A 55 -28.06 45.64 -34.17
N SER A 56 -28.74 44.72 -34.84
CA SER A 56 -29.11 43.41 -34.27
C SER A 56 -27.89 42.56 -33.94
N GLU A 57 -26.87 42.56 -34.81
CA GLU A 57 -25.60 41.87 -34.57
C GLU A 57 -24.82 42.52 -33.43
N LEU A 58 -24.82 43.85 -33.35
CA LEU A 58 -24.18 44.58 -32.25
C LEU A 58 -24.81 44.25 -30.90
N GLN A 59 -26.15 44.26 -30.81
CA GLN A 59 -26.89 43.89 -29.60
C GLN A 59 -26.65 42.44 -29.18
N PHE A 60 -26.58 41.53 -30.16
CA PHE A 60 -26.25 40.14 -29.91
C PHE A 60 -24.82 39.97 -29.35
N LEU A 61 -23.84 40.65 -29.94
CA LEU A 61 -22.45 40.63 -29.46
C LEU A 61 -22.30 41.26 -28.06
N GLU A 62 -23.05 42.33 -27.78
CA GLU A 62 -23.10 42.94 -26.44
C GLU A 62 -23.66 41.96 -25.40
N HIS A 63 -24.76 41.29 -25.71
CA HIS A 63 -25.33 40.30 -24.81
C HIS A 63 -24.36 39.15 -24.51
N ILE A 64 -23.69 38.60 -25.54
CA ILE A 64 -22.69 37.54 -25.34
C ILE A 64 -21.51 38.06 -24.52
N PHE A 65 -21.06 39.29 -24.77
CA PHE A 65 -19.95 39.88 -24.03
C PHE A 65 -20.29 40.00 -22.54
N ASP A 66 -21.49 40.49 -22.21
CA ASP A 66 -21.95 40.63 -20.82
C ASP A 66 -22.04 39.27 -20.10
N GLU A 67 -22.58 38.24 -20.77
CA GLU A 67 -22.62 36.88 -20.20
C GLU A 67 -21.22 36.29 -20.01
N THR A 68 -20.31 36.56 -20.95
CA THR A 68 -18.90 36.13 -20.86
C THR A 68 -18.17 36.86 -19.72
N ASP A 69 -18.47 38.14 -19.51
CA ASP A 69 -17.90 38.94 -18.42
C ASP A 69 -18.38 38.44 -17.05
N LYS A 70 -19.67 38.13 -16.90
CA LYS A 70 -20.21 37.49 -15.68
C LYS A 70 -19.52 36.16 -15.38
N LEU A 71 -19.33 35.33 -16.41
CA LEU A 71 -18.64 34.05 -16.29
C LEU A 71 -17.18 34.26 -15.84
N TYR A 72 -16.49 35.25 -16.44
CA TYR A 72 -15.12 35.61 -16.07
C TYR A 72 -15.01 36.02 -14.59
N GLN A 73 -15.90 36.91 -14.13
CA GLN A 73 -15.93 37.35 -12.73
C GLN A 73 -16.24 36.18 -11.77
N GLY A 74 -17.13 35.28 -12.17
CA GLY A 74 -17.42 34.06 -11.40
C GLY A 74 -16.19 33.17 -11.22
N VAL A 75 -15.43 32.93 -12.30
CA VAL A 75 -14.20 32.14 -12.26
C VAL A 75 -13.12 32.82 -11.41
N LEU A 76 -12.92 34.13 -11.55
CA LEU A 76 -11.96 34.88 -10.72
C LEU A 76 -12.32 34.80 -9.22
N THR A 77 -13.60 34.88 -8.88
CA THR A 77 -14.08 34.73 -7.50
C THR A 77 -13.80 33.33 -6.97
N MET A 78 -14.07 32.29 -7.76
CA MET A 78 -13.74 30.91 -7.39
C MET A 78 -12.25 30.71 -7.21
N LEU A 79 -11.42 31.25 -8.11
CA LEU A 79 -9.96 31.18 -8.03
C LEU A 79 -9.45 31.82 -6.74
N SER A 80 -9.94 33.01 -6.39
CA SER A 80 -9.61 33.68 -5.13
C SER A 80 -9.96 32.83 -3.90
N ASN A 81 -11.13 32.20 -3.90
CA ASN A 81 -11.56 31.31 -2.82
C ASN A 81 -10.67 30.06 -2.71
N VAL A 82 -10.31 29.46 -3.84
CA VAL A 82 -9.40 28.30 -3.90
C VAL A 82 -8.00 28.67 -3.43
N ASN A 83 -7.46 29.81 -3.84
CA ASN A 83 -6.14 30.28 -3.41
C ASN A 83 -6.12 30.59 -1.91
N THR A 84 -7.15 31.26 -1.39
CA THR A 84 -7.28 31.49 0.07
C THR A 84 -7.35 30.18 0.85
N THR A 85 -8.05 29.18 0.28
CA THR A 85 -8.14 27.83 0.87
C THR A 85 -6.78 27.14 0.83
N TRP A 86 -6.09 27.19 -0.29
CA TRP A 86 -4.77 26.62 -0.48
C TRP A 86 -3.74 27.20 0.50
N GLU A 87 -3.70 28.53 0.67
CA GLU A 87 -2.80 29.18 1.63
C GLU A 87 -3.07 28.74 3.08
N LYS A 88 -4.34 28.61 3.46
CA LYS A 88 -4.73 28.13 4.79
C LYS A 88 -4.32 26.67 4.99
N LEU A 89 -4.55 25.82 4.00
CA LEU A 89 -4.12 24.43 4.03
C LEU A 89 -2.61 24.34 4.13
N HIS A 90 -1.86 25.14 3.37
CA HIS A 90 -0.40 25.16 3.37
C HIS A 90 0.19 25.64 4.71
N LYS A 91 -0.47 26.56 5.42
CA LYS A 91 -0.07 26.99 6.77
C LYS A 91 -0.30 25.91 7.83
N LEU A 92 -1.38 25.15 7.70
CA LEU A 92 -1.74 24.08 8.63
C LEU A 92 -1.03 22.76 8.33
N PHE A 93 -0.58 22.59 7.08
CA PHE A 93 0.14 21.43 6.61
C PHE A 93 1.62 21.49 7.01
N SER A 94 2.14 20.37 7.52
CA SER A 94 3.57 20.19 7.78
C SER A 94 4.07 18.96 7.02
N GLU A 95 4.95 19.16 6.04
CA GLU A 95 5.59 18.08 5.27
C GLU A 95 6.29 17.07 6.18
N GLU A 96 6.92 17.56 7.26
CA GLU A 96 7.60 16.73 8.24
C GLU A 96 6.64 15.77 8.96
N GLN A 97 5.40 16.18 9.22
CA GLN A 97 4.38 15.32 9.81
C GLN A 97 3.91 14.23 8.85
N VAL A 98 3.79 14.54 7.55
CA VAL A 98 3.46 13.55 6.53
C VAL A 98 4.59 12.53 6.37
N GLU A 99 5.83 12.99 6.25
CA GLU A 99 6.98 12.09 6.16
C GLU A 99 7.07 11.16 7.38
N ARG A 100 6.88 11.70 8.59
CA ARG A 100 6.88 10.88 9.81
C ARG A 100 5.74 9.86 9.79
N ALA A 101 4.54 10.22 9.36
CA ALA A 101 3.41 9.31 9.26
C ALA A 101 3.65 8.19 8.21
N ASP A 102 4.23 8.54 7.06
CA ASP A 102 4.56 7.57 6.01
C ASP A 102 5.69 6.63 6.45
N ARG A 103 6.74 7.14 7.09
CA ARG A 103 7.79 6.30 7.71
C ARG A 103 7.19 5.33 8.72
N GLN A 104 6.28 5.79 9.58
CA GLN A 104 5.59 4.92 10.53
C GLN A 104 4.71 3.87 9.83
N ARG A 105 4.00 4.23 8.76
CA ARG A 105 3.17 3.30 7.98
C ARG A 105 4.02 2.20 7.34
N VAL A 106 5.15 2.57 6.75
CA VAL A 106 6.10 1.61 6.17
C VAL A 106 6.65 0.67 7.24
N LEU A 107 7.06 1.20 8.39
CA LEU A 107 7.54 0.39 9.52
C LEU A 107 6.46 -0.56 10.04
N ARG A 108 5.20 -0.11 10.17
CA ARG A 108 4.06 -0.98 10.55
C ARG A 108 3.87 -2.11 9.53
N ARG A 109 3.88 -1.80 8.23
CA ARG A 109 3.77 -2.81 7.16
C ARG A 109 4.92 -3.81 7.17
N GLN A 110 6.16 -3.36 7.38
CA GLN A 110 7.31 -4.25 7.50
C GLN A 110 7.17 -5.21 8.68
N ARG A 111 6.75 -4.70 9.86
CA ARG A 111 6.48 -5.53 11.05
C ARG A 111 5.36 -6.55 10.78
N GLU A 112 4.29 -6.13 10.12
CA GLU A 112 3.18 -7.01 9.75
C GLU A 112 3.62 -8.10 8.77
N ASN A 113 4.38 -7.74 7.73
CA ASN A 113 4.91 -8.67 6.74
C ASN A 113 5.87 -9.68 7.37
N LEU A 114 6.72 -9.25 8.31
CA LEU A 114 7.58 -10.15 9.08
C LEU A 114 6.76 -11.14 9.91
N ARG A 115 5.70 -10.67 10.59
CA ARG A 115 4.77 -11.56 11.31
C ARG A 115 4.10 -12.58 10.38
N LYS A 116 3.61 -12.13 9.23
CA LYS A 116 3.00 -13.03 8.22
C LYS A 116 4.02 -14.02 7.66
N LYS A 117 5.25 -13.60 7.40
CA LYS A 117 6.34 -14.48 6.94
C LYS A 117 6.66 -15.55 7.98
N LYS A 118 6.80 -15.17 9.26
CA LYS A 118 6.99 -16.13 10.37
C LYS A 118 5.82 -17.12 10.48
N LYS A 119 4.58 -16.63 10.41
CA LYS A 119 3.38 -17.49 10.45
C LYS A 119 3.33 -18.47 9.27
N ARG A 120 3.64 -18.02 8.05
CA ARG A 120 3.69 -18.89 6.86
C ARG A 120 4.79 -19.95 6.96
N ALA A 121 5.96 -19.56 7.47
CA ALA A 121 7.06 -20.50 7.71
C ALA A 121 6.65 -21.58 8.73
N LEU A 122 6.00 -21.19 9.83
CA LEU A 122 5.49 -22.12 10.84
C LEU A 122 4.45 -23.09 10.25
N ILE A 123 3.46 -22.60 9.49
CA ILE A 123 2.46 -23.46 8.83
C ILE A 123 3.13 -24.43 7.84
N SER A 124 4.14 -23.96 7.10
CA SER A 124 4.89 -24.81 6.18
C SER A 124 5.68 -25.88 6.92
N LEU A 125 6.29 -25.53 8.06
CA LEU A 125 7.01 -26.47 8.92
C LEU A 125 6.04 -27.51 9.49
N GLU A 126 4.91 -27.08 10.05
CA GLU A 126 3.83 -27.95 10.56
C GLU A 126 3.38 -28.96 9.50
N LYS A 127 3.04 -28.51 8.29
CA LYS A 127 2.61 -29.41 7.21
C LYS A 127 3.69 -30.44 6.83
N ALA A 128 4.95 -30.03 6.78
CA ALA A 128 6.06 -30.93 6.49
C ALA A 128 6.29 -31.92 7.63
N ALA A 129 6.18 -31.45 8.87
CA ALA A 129 6.35 -32.26 10.07
C ALA A 129 5.24 -33.29 10.19
N THR A 130 3.98 -32.95 9.93
CA THR A 130 2.87 -33.90 9.90
C THR A 130 3.06 -34.97 8.81
N LYS A 131 3.57 -34.59 7.63
CA LYS A 131 3.90 -35.58 6.58
C LYS A 131 5.00 -36.53 7.04
N LEU A 132 6.05 -36.01 7.68
CA LEU A 132 7.12 -36.82 8.23
C LEU A 132 6.61 -37.74 9.33
N LEU A 133 5.77 -37.23 10.25
CA LEU A 133 5.13 -38.01 11.31
C LEU A 133 4.35 -39.18 10.73
N ASN A 134 3.56 -38.96 9.68
CA ASN A 134 2.78 -40.04 9.05
C ASN A 134 3.66 -41.07 8.31
N ARG A 135 4.87 -40.71 7.91
CA ARG A 135 5.84 -41.61 7.29
C ARG A 135 6.57 -42.46 8.34
N VAL A 136 7.01 -41.81 9.41
CA VAL A 136 7.82 -42.43 10.48
C VAL A 136 6.95 -43.14 11.53
N ALA A 137 5.72 -42.71 11.72
CA ALA A 137 4.77 -43.27 12.68
C ALA A 137 3.34 -43.20 12.11
N PRO A 138 3.02 -44.03 11.10
CA PRO A 138 1.75 -43.97 10.39
C PRO A 138 0.53 -44.17 11.30
N ILE A 139 -0.55 -43.46 11.01
CA ILE A 139 -1.82 -43.64 11.73
C ILE A 139 -2.37 -45.04 11.40
N VAL A 140 -2.40 -45.91 12.40
CA VAL A 140 -3.20 -47.14 12.35
C VAL A 140 -4.68 -46.75 12.35
N HIS A 141 -5.44 -47.19 11.35
CA HIS A 141 -6.87 -46.86 11.22
C HIS A 141 -7.62 -47.16 12.53
N GLY A 142 -8.41 -46.19 13.00
CA GLY A 142 -9.24 -46.32 14.21
C GLY A 142 -8.65 -45.76 15.51
N ARG A 143 -7.41 -45.23 15.51
CA ARG A 143 -6.86 -44.49 16.66
C ARG A 143 -6.84 -42.99 16.37
N ALA A 144 -7.55 -42.22 17.22
CA ALA A 144 -7.46 -40.75 17.23
C ALA A 144 -6.04 -40.30 17.63
N GLU A 145 -5.74 -39.02 17.44
CA GLU A 145 -4.48 -38.29 17.68
C GLU A 145 -3.85 -38.51 19.08
N GLN A 146 -3.44 -39.74 19.36
CA GLN A 146 -2.68 -40.11 20.55
C GLN A 146 -1.19 -40.00 20.25
N GLN A 147 -0.42 -39.75 21.30
CA GLN A 147 1.03 -39.80 21.25
C GLN A 147 1.48 -41.16 20.70
N ARG A 148 2.46 -41.15 19.78
CA ARG A 148 3.00 -42.36 19.16
C ARG A 148 3.93 -43.07 20.13
N ALA A 149 3.69 -44.35 20.36
CA ALA A 149 4.55 -45.21 21.16
C ALA A 149 5.75 -45.72 20.34
N VAL A 150 6.71 -46.37 20.99
CA VAL A 150 7.90 -46.93 20.33
C VAL A 150 7.51 -47.94 19.26
N ASP A 151 6.52 -48.77 19.56
CA ASP A 151 6.02 -49.81 18.64
C ASP A 151 5.34 -49.23 17.39
N ASP A 152 4.89 -47.97 17.43
CA ASP A 152 4.30 -47.28 16.29
C ASP A 152 5.36 -46.72 15.33
N LEU A 153 6.66 -46.73 15.73
CA LEU A 153 7.74 -46.16 14.93
C LEU A 153 8.18 -47.14 13.83
N ASN A 154 8.11 -46.67 12.58
CA ASN A 154 8.75 -47.31 11.44
C ASN A 154 10.25 -46.99 11.44
N ILE A 155 11.02 -47.87 12.08
CA ILE A 155 12.48 -47.73 12.24
C ILE A 155 13.21 -47.66 10.89
N LEU A 156 12.72 -48.35 9.86
CA LEU A 156 13.33 -48.28 8.53
C LEU A 156 13.20 -46.86 7.95
N GLU A 157 12.00 -46.28 7.98
CA GLU A 157 11.77 -44.92 7.50
C GLU A 157 12.50 -43.87 8.33
N LEU A 158 12.59 -44.07 9.65
CA LEU A 158 13.38 -43.22 10.55
C LEU A 158 14.88 -43.26 10.19
N ASN A 159 15.41 -44.44 9.87
CA ASN A 159 16.80 -44.60 9.48
C ASN A 159 17.14 -43.95 8.14
N MET A 160 16.17 -43.90 7.21
CA MET A 160 16.30 -43.25 5.90
C MET A 160 16.32 -41.71 5.96
N LEU A 161 16.07 -41.09 7.11
CA LEU A 161 16.26 -39.65 7.27
C LEU A 161 17.76 -39.33 7.35
N ASP A 162 18.19 -38.32 6.60
CA ASP A 162 19.59 -37.96 6.43
C ASP A 162 19.85 -36.45 6.38
N SER A 163 18.82 -35.60 6.44
CA SER A 163 18.95 -34.16 6.27
C SER A 163 18.76 -33.37 7.57
N LYS A 164 19.40 -32.18 7.65
CA LYS A 164 19.19 -31.21 8.73
C LYS A 164 17.72 -30.79 8.86
N ARG A 165 17.02 -30.72 7.72
CA ARG A 165 15.60 -30.38 7.71
C ARG A 165 14.78 -31.47 8.40
N ASP A 166 15.13 -32.73 8.24
CA ASP A 166 14.42 -33.82 8.95
C ASP A 166 14.64 -33.74 10.46
N ALA A 167 15.85 -33.37 10.91
CA ALA A 167 16.12 -33.12 12.32
C ALA A 167 15.26 -31.97 12.87
N GLU A 168 15.16 -30.85 12.14
CA GLU A 168 14.28 -29.71 12.52
C GLU A 168 12.79 -30.13 12.60
N LEU A 169 12.33 -30.98 11.67
CA LEU A 169 10.95 -31.47 11.67
C LEU A 169 10.69 -32.44 12.83
N LEU A 170 11.62 -33.36 13.13
CA LEU A 170 11.52 -34.26 14.28
C LEU A 170 11.54 -33.49 15.61
N GLN A 171 12.41 -32.49 15.74
CA GLN A 171 12.48 -31.61 16.89
C GLN A 171 11.16 -30.86 17.10
N PHE A 172 10.57 -30.34 16.03
CA PHE A 172 9.25 -29.70 16.07
C PHE A 172 8.14 -30.65 16.57
N LEU A 173 8.15 -31.91 16.14
CA LEU A 173 7.18 -32.93 16.58
C LEU A 173 7.35 -33.30 18.06
N LEU A 174 8.59 -33.32 18.57
CA LEU A 174 8.86 -33.51 20.00
C LEU A 174 8.30 -32.36 20.84
N GLU A 175 8.52 -31.11 20.41
CA GLU A 175 7.97 -29.92 21.09
C GLU A 175 6.43 -29.92 21.12
N LYS A 176 5.79 -30.48 20.09
CA LYS A 176 4.34 -30.69 20.02
C LYS A 176 3.85 -31.93 20.79
N GLN A 177 4.75 -32.65 21.47
CA GLN A 177 4.45 -33.84 22.26
C GLN A 177 3.75 -34.94 21.45
N CYS A 178 4.16 -35.12 20.18
CA CYS A 178 3.57 -36.13 19.30
C CYS A 178 4.00 -37.57 19.64
N PHE A 179 4.98 -37.76 20.51
CA PHE A 179 5.57 -39.04 20.89
C PHE A 179 5.45 -39.28 22.40
N THR A 180 5.34 -40.54 22.82
CA THR A 180 5.48 -40.90 24.24
C THR A 180 6.92 -40.68 24.70
N ALA A 181 7.17 -40.64 26.02
CA ALA A 181 8.52 -40.41 26.56
C ALA A 181 9.58 -41.36 25.96
N GLN A 182 9.29 -42.66 25.92
CA GLN A 182 10.20 -43.67 25.37
C GLN A 182 10.43 -43.53 23.87
N ALA A 183 9.37 -43.25 23.09
CA ALA A 183 9.50 -42.97 21.66
C ALA A 183 10.28 -41.68 21.41
N GLY A 184 10.08 -40.68 22.27
CA GLY A 184 10.81 -39.43 22.27
C GLY A 184 12.31 -39.63 22.42
N GLU A 185 12.76 -40.54 23.29
CA GLU A 185 14.19 -40.86 23.46
C GLU A 185 14.82 -41.42 22.18
N VAL A 186 14.10 -42.31 21.47
CA VAL A 186 14.56 -42.85 20.17
C VAL A 186 14.69 -41.74 19.13
N ILE A 187 13.69 -40.85 19.05
CA ILE A 187 13.70 -39.71 18.13
C ILE A 187 14.83 -38.72 18.49
N VAL A 188 15.05 -38.42 19.77
CA VAL A 188 16.16 -37.58 20.24
C VAL A 188 17.51 -38.20 19.84
N GLY A 189 17.66 -39.52 19.97
CA GLY A 189 18.83 -40.24 19.48
C GLY A 189 19.05 -40.02 17.99
N LYS A 190 17.99 -40.14 17.18
CA LYS A 190 18.07 -39.90 15.73
C LYS A 190 18.41 -38.45 15.39
N ILE A 191 17.81 -37.46 16.06
CA ILE A 191 18.13 -36.04 15.86
C ILE A 191 19.62 -35.79 16.09
N ARG A 192 20.17 -36.29 17.21
CA ARG A 192 21.60 -36.17 17.51
C ARG A 192 22.48 -36.81 16.43
N MET A 193 22.10 -37.96 15.90
CA MET A 193 22.83 -38.58 14.78
C MET A 193 22.78 -37.71 13.52
N LEU A 194 21.61 -37.14 13.19
CA LEU A 194 21.45 -36.25 12.06
C LEU A 194 22.29 -34.97 12.19
N ASP A 195 22.36 -34.39 13.39
CA ASP A 195 23.19 -33.21 13.67
C ASP A 195 24.70 -33.50 13.48
N VAL A 196 25.14 -34.71 13.84
CA VAL A 196 26.53 -35.17 13.62
C VAL A 196 26.80 -35.42 12.13
N ILE A 197 25.89 -36.09 11.43
CA ILE A 197 26.03 -36.41 9.99
C ILE A 197 25.99 -35.15 9.13
N CYS A 198 25.13 -34.19 9.48
CA CYS A 198 24.98 -32.92 8.76
C CYS A 198 26.06 -31.88 9.13
N GLY A 199 27.02 -32.23 9.98
CA GLY A 199 28.18 -31.39 10.30
C GLY A 199 27.88 -30.18 11.19
N THR A 200 26.84 -30.22 12.03
CA THR A 200 26.61 -29.17 13.04
C THR A 200 27.20 -29.56 14.39
N ASN A 201 28.50 -29.30 14.57
CA ASN A 201 29.05 -29.06 15.90
C ASN A 201 28.52 -27.72 16.43
N SER A 202 27.23 -27.62 16.75
CA SER A 202 26.76 -26.56 17.64
C SER A 202 27.05 -27.00 19.07
N VAL A 203 28.22 -26.59 19.56
CA VAL A 203 28.54 -26.62 21.00
C VAL A 203 27.41 -25.93 21.75
N PRO A 204 26.87 -26.50 22.85
CA PRO A 204 25.91 -25.80 23.67
C PRO A 204 26.61 -24.58 24.27
N SER A 205 26.13 -23.38 23.93
CA SER A 205 26.44 -22.16 24.68
C SER A 205 25.82 -22.33 26.07
N MET A 206 26.62 -22.83 27.02
CA MET A 206 26.35 -22.60 28.42
C MET A 206 26.47 -21.09 28.63
N ALA A 207 25.34 -20.46 28.91
CA ALA A 207 25.28 -19.14 29.50
C ALA A 207 26.11 -19.16 30.79
N ALA A 208 27.26 -18.50 30.76
CA ALA A 208 27.99 -18.15 31.96
C ALA A 208 27.24 -16.96 32.58
N SER A 209 26.50 -17.27 33.64
CA SER A 209 26.06 -16.31 34.64
C SER A 209 27.30 -15.70 35.28
N SER A 210 27.50 -14.38 35.11
CA SER A 210 28.26 -13.49 36.01
C SER A 210 27.80 -12.06 35.77
#